data_AF-A0A9Q0C956-F1
#
_entry.id   AF-A0A9Q0C956-F1
#
_cell.length_a   1.000
_cell.length_b   1.000
_cell.length_c   1.000
_cell.angle_alpha   90.00
_cell.angle_beta   90.00
_cell.angle_gamma   90.00
#
_symmetry.space_group_name_H-M   'P 1'
#
loop_
_entity.id
_entity.type
_entity.pdbx_description
1 polymer ?
#
loop_
_entity_poly.entity_id
_entity_poly.type
_entity_poly.pdbx_seq_one_letter_code
_entity_poly.pdbx_strand_id
1 'polypeptide(L)'
;MSPGTSVMFFVFATIKGVDDHCGFMLPWNPFHVLFDNNTAYHDIHHQVKGDKYNFSQPFFVHWDKLLGTYAPFTVEKRDDGGLQARIEKKKKKKKFVNIYRI
;
A
#
# COMPACT_ATOMS: atom_id res chain seq x y z
N MET A 1 15.21 23.26 -7.79
CA MET A 1 16.09 22.27 -7.12
C MET A 1 17.47 22.39 -7.72
N SER A 2 18.54 22.26 -6.94
CA SER A 2 19.88 22.15 -7.52
C SER A 2 20.00 20.81 -8.27
N PRO A 3 20.89 20.71 -9.28
CA PRO A 3 21.15 19.43 -9.95
C PRO A 3 21.45 18.29 -8.95
N GLY A 4 22.24 18.58 -7.91
CA GLY A 4 22.56 17.61 -6.87
C GLY A 4 21.34 17.14 -6.08
N THR A 5 20.45 18.05 -5.67
CA THR A 5 19.20 17.67 -4.99
C THR A 5 18.30 16.84 -5.89
N SER A 6 18.21 17.17 -7.18
CA SER A 6 17.41 16.40 -8.15
C SER A 6 17.93 14.98 -8.32
N VAL A 7 19.26 14.81 -8.46
CA VAL A 7 19.89 13.49 -8.56
C VAL A 7 19.63 12.66 -7.31
N MET A 8 19.80 13.26 -6.12
CA MET A 8 19.54 12.57 -4.85
C MET A 8 18.09 12.09 -4.75
N PHE A 9 17.12 12.94 -5.07
CA PHE A 9 15.71 12.57 -5.03
C PHE A 9 15.37 11.49 -6.06
N PHE A 10 15.91 11.60 -7.28
CA PHE A 10 15.69 10.62 -8.34
C PHE A 10 16.24 9.23 -7.97
N VAL A 11 17.47 9.18 -7.46
CA VAL A 11 18.08 7.92 -7.00
C VAL A 11 17.26 7.30 -5.86
N PHE A 12 16.89 8.11 -4.87
CA PHE A 12 16.06 7.64 -3.76
C PHE A 12 14.70 7.10 -4.22
N ALA A 13 14.00 7.84 -5.10
CA ALA A 13 12.73 7.41 -5.67
C ALA A 13 12.87 6.13 -6.51
N THR A 14 13.97 5.99 -7.24
CA THR A 14 14.25 4.80 -8.05
C THR A 14 14.48 3.58 -7.18
N ILE A 15 15.29 3.69 -6.11
CA ILE A 15 15.53 2.60 -5.16
C ILE A 15 14.21 2.18 -4.51
N LYS A 16 13.41 3.15 -4.04
CA LYS A 16 12.09 2.86 -3.47
C LYS A 16 11.14 2.21 -4.47
N GLY A 17 11.15 2.67 -5.73
CA GLY A 17 10.38 2.05 -6.81
C GLY A 17 10.76 0.59 -7.02
N VAL A 18 12.06 0.26 -7.03
CA VAL A 18 12.52 -1.13 -7.13
C VAL A 18 12.05 -1.96 -5.93
N ASP A 19 12.17 -1.43 -4.71
CA ASP A 19 11.70 -2.07 -3.48
C ASP A 19 10.20 -2.43 -3.53
N ASP A 20 9.38 -1.51 -4.02
CA ASP A 20 7.93 -1.68 -4.15
C ASP A 20 7.51 -2.71 -5.21
N HIS A 21 8.40 -3.08 -6.12
CA HIS A 21 8.08 -3.98 -7.25
C HIS A 21 8.87 -5.30 -7.21
N CYS A 22 9.87 -5.43 -6.34
CA CYS A 22 10.74 -6.61 -6.31
C CYS A 22 10.04 -7.88 -5.81
N GLY A 23 8.87 -7.76 -5.17
CA GLY A 23 8.11 -8.90 -4.65
C GLY A 23 8.69 -9.49 -3.36
N PHE A 24 9.74 -8.89 -2.80
CA PHE A 24 10.36 -9.34 -1.56
C PHE A 24 9.86 -8.55 -0.35
N MET A 25 9.49 -9.27 0.70
CA MET A 25 9.25 -8.68 2.02
C MET A 25 10.32 -9.14 3.00
N LEU A 26 11.49 -8.52 2.89
CA LEU A 26 12.62 -8.82 3.76
C LEU A 26 12.37 -8.32 5.19
N PRO A 27 12.76 -9.09 6.22
CA PRO A 27 12.71 -8.62 7.59
C PRO A 27 13.62 -7.38 7.75
N TRP A 28 13.16 -6.39 8.50
CA TRP A 28 13.90 -5.14 8.79
C TRP A 28 14.17 -4.24 7.60
N ASN A 29 13.46 -4.41 6.48
CA ASN A 29 13.56 -3.47 5.38
C ASN A 29 13.21 -2.04 5.85
N PRO A 30 14.15 -1.08 5.82
CA PRO A 30 13.91 0.26 6.35
C PRO A 30 12.80 1.00 5.59
N PHE A 31 12.60 0.71 4.30
CA PHE A 31 11.51 1.30 3.54
C PHE A 31 10.15 0.82 4.03
N HIS A 32 10.03 -0.45 4.38
CA HIS A 32 8.77 -1.01 4.91
C HIS A 32 8.48 -0.52 6.35
N VAL A 33 9.49 -0.07 7.09
CA VAL A 33 9.32 0.58 8.41
C VAL A 33 8.84 2.03 8.26
N LEU A 34 9.35 2.74 7.25
CA LEU A 34 9.09 4.17 7.06
C LEU A 34 7.85 4.44 6.19
N PHE A 35 7.49 3.53 5.30
CA PHE A 35 6.46 3.73 4.28
C PHE A 35 5.47 2.55 4.22
N ASP A 36 4.18 2.88 4.27
CA ASP A 36 3.08 1.91 4.17
C ASP A 36 2.91 1.34 2.74
N ASN A 37 3.38 2.06 1.72
CA ASN A 37 3.19 1.71 0.31
C ASN A 37 4.30 0.78 -0.22
N ASN A 38 4.41 -0.40 0.39
CA ASN A 38 5.43 -1.41 0.09
C ASN A 38 5.02 -2.39 -1.04
N THR A 39 5.83 -3.43 -1.25
CA THR A 39 5.57 -4.53 -2.20
C THR A 39 4.16 -5.12 -2.09
N ALA A 40 3.62 -5.33 -0.88
CA ALA A 40 2.28 -5.92 -0.73
C ALA A 40 1.16 -4.94 -1.11
N TYR A 41 1.35 -3.66 -0.78
CA TYR A 41 0.43 -2.59 -1.21
C TYR A 41 0.34 -2.50 -2.74
N HIS A 42 1.50 -2.63 -3.41
CA HIS A 42 1.59 -2.63 -4.87
C HIS A 42 1.07 -3.93 -5.51
N ASP A 43 1.31 -5.09 -4.89
CA ASP A 43 0.74 -6.37 -5.34
C ASP A 43 -0.80 -6.30 -5.37
N ILE A 44 -1.43 -5.70 -4.35
CA ILE A 44 -2.88 -5.48 -4.34
C ILE A 44 -3.35 -4.67 -5.55
N HIS A 45 -2.62 -3.61 -5.92
CA HIS A 45 -2.96 -2.81 -7.10
C HIS A 45 -2.91 -3.65 -8.38
N HIS A 46 -1.97 -4.58 -8.50
CA HIS A 46 -1.88 -5.46 -9.68
C HIS A 46 -2.88 -6.61 -9.69
N GLN A 47 -3.48 -6.96 -8.55
CA GLN A 47 -4.54 -7.97 -8.53
C GLN A 47 -5.77 -7.49 -9.29
N VAL A 48 -6.41 -8.38 -10.05
CA VAL A 48 -7.64 -8.08 -10.81
C VAL A 48 -8.75 -7.48 -9.95
N LYS A 49 -8.83 -7.84 -8.66
CA LYS A 49 -9.82 -7.29 -7.72
C LYS A 49 -9.39 -5.97 -7.08
N GLY A 50 -8.12 -5.59 -7.22
CA GLY A 50 -7.50 -4.43 -6.59
C GLY A 50 -7.04 -3.35 -7.57
N ASP A 51 -7.21 -3.55 -8.87
CA ASP A 51 -6.85 -2.61 -9.97
C ASP A 51 -7.36 -1.18 -9.78
N LYS A 52 -8.43 -1.00 -9.00
CA LYS A 52 -9.07 0.29 -8.70
C LYS A 52 -8.62 0.92 -7.37
N TYR A 53 -7.58 0.40 -6.74
CA TYR A 53 -7.12 0.83 -5.42
C TYR A 53 -5.59 0.97 -5.37
N ASN A 54 -5.11 1.63 -4.32
CA ASN A 54 -3.70 1.70 -3.95
C ASN A 54 -2.80 2.31 -5.05
N PHE A 55 -3.19 3.46 -5.58
CA PHE A 55 -2.49 4.13 -6.69
C PHE A 55 -1.26 4.94 -6.26
N SER A 56 -1.13 5.25 -4.98
CA SER A 56 -0.12 6.19 -4.47
C SER A 56 1.26 5.54 -4.36
N GLN A 57 2.00 5.62 -5.45
CA GLN A 57 3.45 5.44 -5.47
C GLN A 57 4.15 6.81 -5.57
N PRO A 58 5.41 6.98 -5.11
CA PRO A 58 6.33 5.98 -4.54
C PRO A 58 6.52 6.05 -3.01
N PHE A 59 6.02 7.06 -2.31
CA PHE A 59 6.33 7.24 -0.87
C PHE A 59 5.17 7.09 0.10
N PHE A 60 3.99 7.64 -0.20
CA PHE A 60 2.93 7.67 0.80
C PHE A 60 1.55 7.39 0.25
N VAL A 61 0.76 6.66 1.04
CA VAL A 61 -0.64 6.31 0.76
C VAL A 61 -1.63 7.46 0.99
N HIS A 62 -1.15 8.67 1.28
CA HIS A 62 -1.99 9.81 1.70
C HIS A 62 -3.10 10.12 0.69
N TRP A 63 -2.79 10.10 -0.60
CA TRP A 63 -3.77 10.42 -1.64
C TRP A 63 -4.85 9.34 -1.75
N ASP A 64 -4.50 8.06 -1.65
CA ASP A 64 -5.50 7.00 -1.61
C ASP A 64 -6.41 7.08 -0.38
N LYS A 65 -5.86 7.45 0.78
CA LYS A 65 -6.64 7.64 2.00
C LYS A 65 -7.59 8.84 1.84
N LEU A 66 -7.12 9.94 1.25
CA LEU A 66 -7.92 11.15 1.05
C LEU A 66 -9.03 10.95 0.01
N LEU A 67 -8.74 10.27 -1.09
CA LEU A 67 -9.63 10.11 -2.24
C LEU A 67 -10.48 8.82 -2.17
N GLY A 68 -10.31 8.02 -1.10
CA GLY A 68 -11.10 6.82 -0.87
C GLY A 68 -10.73 5.62 -1.74
N THR A 69 -9.54 5.64 -2.35
CA THR A 69 -8.98 4.56 -3.17
C THR A 69 -7.98 3.69 -2.40
N TYR A 70 -7.87 3.85 -1.07
CA TYR A 70 -7.08 2.95 -0.23
C TYR A 70 -7.82 1.63 0.02
N ALA A 71 -7.21 0.52 -0.37
CA ALA A 71 -7.65 -0.82 -0.02
C ALA A 71 -6.78 -1.38 1.12
N PRO A 72 -7.35 -1.60 2.32
CA PRO A 72 -6.65 -2.33 3.38
C PRO A 72 -6.41 -3.79 2.94
N PHE A 73 -5.29 -4.36 3.39
CA PHE A 73 -4.88 -5.71 3.02
C PHE A 73 -4.17 -6.43 4.16
N THR A 74 -4.24 -7.76 4.14
CA THR A 74 -3.42 -8.66 4.96
C THR A 74 -2.31 -9.28 4.12
N VAL A 75 -1.21 -9.64 4.76
CA VAL A 75 -0.21 -10.52 4.16
C VAL A 75 -0.29 -11.88 4.84
N GLU A 76 -0.53 -12.91 4.04
CA GLU A 76 -0.75 -14.28 4.49
C GLU A 76 0.34 -15.19 3.94
N LYS A 77 0.70 -16.23 4.69
CA LYS A 77 1.54 -17.32 4.15
C LYS A 77 0.71 -18.15 3.18
N ARG A 78 1.35 -18.59 2.10
CA ARG A 78 0.72 -19.52 1.15
C ARG A 78 1.05 -20.97 1.53
N ASP A 79 0.17 -21.89 1.14
CA ASP A 79 0.34 -23.33 1.37
C ASP A 79 1.55 -23.91 0.60
N ASP A 80 1.86 -23.33 -0.57
CA ASP A 80 3.03 -23.65 -1.41
C ASP A 80 4.31 -22.90 -0.99
N GLY A 81 4.25 -22.15 0.12
CA GLY A 81 5.35 -21.31 0.60
C GLY A 81 5.33 -19.88 0.06
N GLY A 82 6.07 -19.00 0.71
CA GLY A 82 6.06 -17.56 0.41
C GLY A 82 4.85 -16.82 1.01
N LEU A 83 4.67 -15.59 0.54
CA LEU A 83 3.68 -14.63 1.05
C LEU A 83 2.73 -14.19 -0.07
N GLN A 84 1.51 -13.85 0.28
CA GLN A 84 0.51 -13.25 -0.62
C GLN A 84 -0.20 -12.11 0.08
N ALA A 85 -0.47 -11.01 -0.65
CA ALA A 85 -1.33 -9.96 -0.16
C ALA A 85 -2.80 -10.28 -0.48
N ARG A 86 -3.73 -9.97 0.44
CA ARG A 86 -5.17 -10.09 0.20
C ARG A 86 -5.91 -8.86 0.66
N ILE A 87 -6.83 -8.37 -0.16
CA ILE A 87 -7.72 -7.27 0.22
C ILE A 87 -8.56 -7.69 1.42
N GLU A 88 -8.54 -6.87 2.47
CA GLU A 88 -9.39 -7.07 3.63
C GLU A 88 -10.86 -6.84 3.29
N LYS A 89 -11.72 -7.77 3.72
CA LYS A 89 -13.16 -7.58 3.60
C LYS A 89 -13.60 -6.46 4.54
N LYS A 90 -14.24 -5.42 4.00
CA LYS A 90 -14.84 -4.34 4.83
C LYS A 90 -15.74 -4.95 5.91
N LYS A 91 -15.40 -4.76 7.18
CA LYS A 91 -16.35 -4.99 8.28
C LYS A 91 -17.53 -4.04 8.06
N LYS A 92 -18.75 -4.58 7.92
CA LYS A 92 -19.96 -3.74 7.85
C LYS A 92 -20.00 -2.86 9.11
N LYS A 93 -19.84 -1.54 8.96
CA LYS A 93 -20.15 -0.62 10.06
C LYS A 93 -21.61 -0.84 10.42
N LYS A 94 -21.90 -1.28 11.65
CA LYS A 94 -23.28 -1.30 12.16
C LYS A 94 -23.78 0.15 12.08
N LYS A 95 -24.75 0.43 11.21
CA LYS A 95 -25.49 1.69 11.25
C LYS A 95 -26.25 1.69 12.58
N PHE A 96 -25.76 2.42 13.57
CA PHE A 96 -26.62 2.85 14.67
C PHE A 96 -27.55 3.90 14.10
N VAL A 97 -28.77 3.47 13.71
CA VAL A 97 -29.86 4.40 13.43
C VAL A 97 -30.27 4.94 14.80
N ASN A 98 -29.96 6.20 15.06
CA ASN A 98 -30.42 6.86 16.28
C ASN A 98 -31.93 7.12 16.12
N ILE A 99 -32.74 6.26 16.72
CA ILE A 99 -34.21 6.28 16.68
C ILE A 99 -34.85 7.36 17.57
N TYR A 100 -34.05 8.28 18.13
CA TYR A 100 -34.52 9.40 18.95
C TYR A 100 -34.30 10.76 18.26
N ARG A 101 -34.74 10.88 17.00
CA ARG A 101 -34.96 12.19 16.38
C ARG A 101 -36.44 12.25 16.00
N ILE A 102 -37.24 12.69 16.97
CA ILE A 102 -38.58 13.27 16.76
C ILE A 102 -38.35 14.76 16.52
#